data_AF-A0A953WQJ0-F1
#
_entry.id   AF-A0A953WQJ0-F1
#
_cell.length_a   1.000
_cell.length_b   1.000
_cell.length_c   1.000
_cell.angle_alpha   90.00
_cell.angle_beta   90.00
_cell.angle_gamma   90.00
#
_symmetry.space_group_name_H-M   'P 1'
#
loop_
_entity.id
_entity.type
_entity.pdbx_description
1 polymer ?
#
loop_
_entity_poly.entity_id
_entity_poly.type
_entity_poly.pdbx_seq_one_letter_code
_entity_poly.pdbx_strand_id
1 'polypeptide(L)'
;MANENGGAFAARPLQSQSEAEIWNAPSSQNPSFSASGAKKSFHSLAVIDDVGNVHRFTGRTAWALRALIEAGERGCTPIDTPGPRWSHYVFCLRREGLDIETIAEAHGGPFAGHHARYVLRTLLRVLEKEAA
;
A
#
# COMPACT_ATOMS: atom_id res chain seq x y z
N MET A 1 -24.26 64.79 -27.23
CA MET A 1 -23.91 63.76 -26.22
C MET A 1 -22.53 63.24 -26.57
N ALA A 2 -21.59 63.42 -25.65
CA ALA A 2 -20.17 63.13 -25.82
C ALA A 2 -19.83 61.68 -25.45
N ASN A 3 -18.88 61.09 -26.17
CA ASN A 3 -17.86 60.13 -25.69
C ASN A 3 -16.85 59.90 -26.84
N GLU A 4 -15.66 60.49 -26.85
CA GLU A 4 -14.49 60.19 -26.01
C GLU A 4 -14.14 58.69 -25.99
N ASN A 5 -13.11 58.31 -26.75
CA ASN A 5 -11.91 57.57 -26.28
C ASN A 5 -11.15 56.97 -27.48
N GLY A 6 -10.30 57.79 -28.10
CA GLY A 6 -9.26 57.32 -29.02
C GLY A 6 -8.12 56.68 -28.22
N GLY A 7 -8.18 55.36 -28.04
CA GLY A 7 -7.11 54.56 -27.44
C GLY A 7 -6.09 54.12 -28.48
N ALA A 8 -4.90 54.70 -28.43
CA ALA A 8 -3.75 54.29 -29.24
C ALA A 8 -3.30 52.87 -28.87
N PHE A 9 -3.46 51.92 -29.81
CA PHE A 9 -2.87 50.59 -29.71
C PHE A 9 -1.36 50.68 -30.00
N ALA A 10 -0.56 50.92 -28.96
CA ALA A 10 0.88 50.72 -29.04
C ALA A 10 1.18 49.22 -29.07
N ALA A 11 1.67 48.72 -30.21
CA ALA A 11 2.19 47.36 -30.33
C ALA A 11 3.42 47.20 -29.41
N ARG A 12 3.26 46.43 -28.33
CA ARG A 12 4.36 46.07 -27.43
C ARG A 12 5.12 44.88 -28.03
N PRO A 13 6.45 44.92 -28.16
CA PRO A 13 7.23 43.78 -28.64
C PRO A 13 7.19 42.63 -27.64
N LEU A 14 6.99 41.41 -28.15
CA LEU A 14 7.09 40.15 -27.41
C LEU A 14 8.55 39.93 -27.01
N GLN A 15 8.91 40.33 -25.78
CA GLN A 15 10.22 40.01 -25.23
C GLN A 15 10.27 38.51 -24.90
N SER A 16 11.10 37.80 -25.67
CA SER A 16 11.58 36.44 -25.42
C SER A 16 12.30 36.42 -24.07
N GLN A 17 11.60 36.00 -23.00
CA GLN A 17 12.26 35.65 -21.75
C GLN A 17 12.59 34.16 -21.76
N SER A 18 13.87 33.88 -21.68
CA SER A 18 14.50 32.57 -21.59
C SER A 18 14.01 31.78 -20.37
N GLU A 19 13.72 30.49 -20.56
CA GLU A 19 13.25 29.50 -19.57
C GLU A 19 14.16 29.25 -18.34
N ALA A 20 15.23 30.03 -18.13
CA ALA A 20 16.27 29.73 -17.14
C ALA A 20 16.01 30.30 -15.73
N GLU A 21 14.96 31.10 -15.51
CA GLU A 21 14.71 31.80 -14.22
C GLU A 21 13.80 31.05 -13.23
N ILE A 22 13.33 29.84 -13.56
CA ILE A 22 12.39 29.09 -12.70
C ILE A 22 13.12 28.33 -11.56
N TRP A 23 14.43 28.12 -11.61
CA TRP A 23 15.13 27.22 -10.67
C TRP A 23 15.95 27.89 -9.54
N ASN A 24 15.96 29.22 -9.41
CA ASN A 24 16.77 29.87 -8.36
C ASN A 24 15.91 30.61 -7.31
N ALA A 25 15.09 29.85 -6.58
CA ALA A 25 14.50 30.33 -5.34
C ALA A 25 15.46 30.04 -4.16
N PRO A 26 15.84 31.04 -3.34
CA PRO A 26 16.66 30.82 -2.16
C PRO A 26 15.89 30.02 -1.10
N SER A 27 16.54 28.96 -0.62
CA SER A 27 16.05 28.00 0.37
C SER A 27 15.68 28.71 1.68
N SER A 28 14.40 29.08 1.83
CA SER A 28 13.87 29.60 3.08
C SER A 28 13.56 28.43 4.02
N GLN A 29 14.42 28.28 5.03
CA GLN A 29 14.18 27.66 6.33
C GLN A 29 13.03 26.65 6.38
N ASN A 30 13.36 25.36 6.25
CA ASN A 30 12.46 24.29 6.67
C ASN A 30 12.23 24.38 8.18
N PRO A 31 10.99 24.42 8.68
CA PRO A 31 10.74 24.32 10.11
C PRO A 31 11.26 22.97 10.61
N SER A 32 12.00 22.99 11.72
CA SER A 32 12.45 21.80 12.41
C SER A 32 11.25 20.96 12.83
N PHE A 33 11.01 19.85 12.11
CA PHE A 33 10.06 18.85 12.56
C PHE A 33 10.60 18.24 13.86
N SER A 34 10.11 18.74 14.99
CA SER A 34 10.27 18.09 16.29
C SER A 34 9.63 16.71 16.20
N ALA A 35 10.47 15.69 16.04
CA ALA A 35 10.05 14.30 15.98
C ALA A 35 9.66 13.82 17.38
N SER A 36 8.43 14.12 17.80
CA SER A 36 7.77 13.30 18.81
C SER A 36 7.46 11.94 18.16
N GLY A 37 8.40 11.02 18.30
CA GLY A 37 8.40 9.72 17.64
C GLY A 37 7.31 8.79 18.19
N ALA A 38 6.08 8.93 17.70
CA ALA A 38 5.10 7.87 17.80
C ALA A 38 5.69 6.62 17.12
N LYS A 39 5.97 5.56 17.90
CA LYS A 39 6.46 4.28 17.37
C LYS A 39 5.46 3.80 16.32
N LYS A 40 5.84 3.83 15.03
CA LYS A 40 4.99 3.30 13.96
C LYS A 40 4.66 1.84 14.32
N SER A 41 3.38 1.55 14.52
CA SER A 41 2.87 0.23 14.84
C SER A 41 3.03 -0.68 13.61
N PHE A 42 4.21 -1.26 13.46
CA PHE A 42 4.43 -2.32 12.50
C PHE A 42 3.61 -3.54 12.91
N HIS A 43 2.88 -4.12 11.96
CA HIS A 43 2.23 -5.40 12.17
C HIS A 43 3.34 -6.44 12.39
N SER A 44 3.33 -7.13 13.53
CA SER A 44 4.29 -8.19 13.85
C SER A 44 3.51 -9.40 14.30
N LEU A 45 3.77 -10.56 13.71
CA LEU A 45 3.07 -11.79 14.04
C LEU A 45 4.08 -12.93 14.18
N ALA A 46 4.05 -13.62 15.31
CA ALA A 46 4.74 -14.88 15.50
C ALA A 46 3.71 -16.00 15.53
N VAL A 47 3.97 -17.07 14.79
CA VAL A 47 3.12 -18.24 14.72
C VAL A 47 3.96 -19.49 14.88
N ILE A 48 3.37 -20.55 15.43
CA ILE A 48 3.95 -21.89 15.44
C ILE A 48 3.11 -22.79 14.53
N ASP A 49 3.79 -23.58 13.71
CA ASP A 49 3.14 -24.60 12.87
C ASP A 49 2.88 -25.90 13.64
N ASP A 50 2.24 -26.85 12.98
CA ASP A 50 1.89 -28.17 13.52
C ASP A 50 3.11 -29.08 13.76
N VAL A 51 4.22 -28.80 13.08
CA VAL A 51 5.51 -29.50 13.25
C VAL A 51 6.31 -28.90 14.42
N GLY A 52 5.96 -27.70 14.87
CA GLY A 52 6.60 -26.99 15.97
C GLY A 52 7.62 -25.93 15.55
N ASN A 53 7.71 -25.58 14.27
CA ASN A 53 8.58 -24.49 13.82
C ASN A 53 7.92 -23.13 14.12
N VAL A 54 8.74 -22.19 14.57
CA VAL A 54 8.31 -20.83 14.87
C VAL A 54 8.62 -19.91 13.70
N HIS A 55 7.57 -19.33 13.12
CA HIS A 55 7.67 -18.38 12.03
C HIS A 55 7.39 -16.97 12.53
N ARG A 56 8.23 -16.00 12.15
CA ARG A 56 8.07 -14.59 12.55
C ARG A 56 7.97 -13.70 11.33
N PHE A 57 6.83 -13.03 11.21
CA PHE A 57 6.53 -12.10 10.12
C PHE A 57 6.39 -10.68 10.63
N THR A 58 6.74 -9.71 9.78
CA THR A 58 6.56 -8.28 10.06
C THR A 58 5.93 -7.56 8.87
N GLY A 59 5.43 -6.34 9.11
CA GLY A 59 4.85 -5.46 8.11
C GLY A 59 3.62 -6.06 7.41
N ARG A 60 3.55 -5.88 6.09
CA ARG A 60 2.38 -6.29 5.30
C ARG A 60 2.23 -7.81 5.16
N THR A 61 3.32 -8.57 5.21
CA THR A 61 3.26 -10.04 5.21
C THR A 61 2.60 -10.55 6.51
N ALA A 62 2.92 -9.95 7.66
CA ALA A 62 2.25 -10.27 8.93
C ALA A 62 0.76 -9.93 8.91
N TRP A 63 0.39 -8.80 8.31
CA TRP A 63 -1.01 -8.44 8.10
C TRP A 63 -1.73 -9.47 7.21
N ALA A 64 -1.12 -9.88 6.10
CA ALA A 64 -1.72 -10.86 5.19
C ALA A 64 -1.92 -12.22 5.87
N LEU A 65 -0.92 -12.67 6.64
CA LEU A 65 -1.03 -13.91 7.41
C LEU A 65 -2.16 -13.84 8.43
N ARG A 66 -2.28 -12.72 9.15
CA ARG A 66 -3.38 -12.51 10.10
C ARG A 66 -4.75 -12.59 9.40
N ALA A 67 -4.89 -11.93 8.26
CA ALA A 67 -6.12 -11.97 7.48
C ALA A 67 -6.45 -13.39 6.99
N LEU A 68 -5.45 -14.20 6.63
CA LEU A 68 -5.65 -15.61 6.28
C LEU A 68 -6.09 -16.47 7.48
N ILE A 69 -5.50 -16.24 8.66
CA ILE A 69 -5.90 -16.93 9.89
C ILE A 69 -7.33 -16.56 10.28
N GLU A 70 -7.70 -15.28 10.22
CA GLU A 70 -9.05 -14.79 10.51
C GLU A 70 -10.08 -15.27 9.47
N ALA A 71 -9.69 -15.42 8.21
CA ALA A 71 -10.55 -15.97 7.15
C ALA A 71 -10.73 -17.49 7.26
N GLY A 72 -9.74 -18.21 7.77
CA GLY A 72 -9.75 -19.66 7.91
C GLY A 72 -10.04 -20.38 6.58
N GLU A 73 -10.92 -21.38 6.62
CA GLU A 73 -11.32 -22.17 5.44
C GLU A 73 -12.05 -21.36 4.37
N ARG A 74 -12.67 -20.23 4.75
CA ARG A 74 -13.35 -19.34 3.81
C ARG A 74 -12.37 -18.71 2.81
N GLY A 75 -11.10 -18.62 3.22
CA GLY A 75 -10.03 -18.02 2.44
C GLY A 75 -10.21 -16.51 2.26
N CYS A 76 -9.17 -15.89 1.73
CA CYS A 76 -9.13 -14.46 1.50
C CYS A 76 -9.02 -14.17 0.00
N THR A 77 -9.85 -13.26 -0.49
CA THR A 77 -9.75 -12.72 -1.85
C THR A 77 -9.29 -11.27 -1.78
N PRO A 78 -8.61 -10.77 -2.83
CA PRO A 78 -8.33 -9.35 -2.98
C PRO A 78 -9.59 -8.46 -2.96
N ILE A 79 -10.76 -9.04 -3.21
CA ILE A 79 -12.06 -8.34 -3.18
C ILE A 79 -12.53 -8.16 -1.73
N ASP A 80 -12.50 -9.23 -0.93
CA ASP A 80 -12.97 -9.23 0.46
C ASP A 80 -12.01 -8.48 1.39
N THR A 81 -10.71 -8.53 1.10
CA THR A 81 -9.68 -7.86 1.90
C THR A 81 -8.72 -7.13 0.98
N PRO A 82 -8.98 -5.84 0.66
CA PRO A 82 -8.15 -5.10 -0.28
C PRO A 82 -6.74 -4.89 0.29
N GLY A 83 -5.73 -5.35 -0.46
CA GLY A 83 -4.32 -5.24 -0.11
C GLY A 83 -3.46 -5.03 -1.35
N PRO A 84 -2.42 -4.17 -1.32
CA PRO A 84 -1.74 -3.71 -2.53
C PRO A 84 -0.95 -4.79 -3.29
N ARG A 85 -0.75 -5.99 -2.75
CA ARG A 85 -0.10 -7.10 -3.48
C ARG A 85 -0.24 -8.47 -2.78
N TRP A 86 -1.43 -9.07 -2.82
CA TRP A 86 -1.69 -10.38 -2.21
C TRP A 86 -0.74 -11.50 -2.67
N SER A 87 -0.52 -11.62 -3.98
CA SER A 87 0.34 -12.66 -4.56
C SER A 87 1.77 -12.62 -4.02
N HIS A 88 2.32 -11.42 -3.77
CA HIS A 88 3.66 -11.27 -3.20
C HIS A 88 3.72 -11.72 -1.73
N TYR A 89 2.71 -11.37 -0.94
CA TYR A 89 2.67 -11.79 0.47
C TYR A 89 2.55 -13.31 0.58
N VAL A 90 1.67 -13.91 -0.22
CA VAL A 90 1.50 -15.37 -0.28
C VAL A 90 2.77 -16.06 -0.75
N PHE A 91 3.48 -15.52 -1.74
CA PHE A 91 4.77 -16.03 -2.17
C PHE A 91 5.80 -16.03 -1.02
N CYS A 92 5.90 -14.94 -0.26
CA CYS A 92 6.79 -14.87 0.90
C CYS A 92 6.40 -15.87 1.99
N LEU A 93 5.10 -16.03 2.28
CA LEU A 93 4.61 -16.99 3.28
C LEU A 93 4.93 -18.45 2.87
N ARG A 94 4.72 -18.80 1.60
CA ARG A 94 5.06 -20.13 1.07
C ARG A 94 6.56 -20.42 1.13
N ARG A 95 7.40 -19.41 0.92
CA ARG A 95 8.85 -19.57 1.02
C ARG A 95 9.30 -19.91 2.45
N GLU A 96 8.59 -19.43 3.46
CA GLU A 96 8.84 -19.83 4.85
C GLU A 96 8.26 -21.22 5.20
N GLY A 97 7.64 -21.92 4.24
CA GLY A 97 7.13 -23.28 4.43
C GLY A 97 5.65 -23.36 4.80
N LEU A 98 4.89 -22.25 4.72
CA LEU A 98 3.45 -22.28 4.94
C LEU A 98 2.71 -22.78 3.69
N ASP A 99 1.86 -23.78 3.86
CA ASP A 99 0.98 -24.27 2.80
C ASP A 99 -0.26 -23.37 2.67
N ILE A 100 -0.32 -22.69 1.54
CA ILE A 100 -1.41 -21.80 1.17
C ILE A 100 -1.87 -22.22 -0.21
N GLU A 101 -3.12 -22.64 -0.31
CA GLU A 101 -3.73 -23.00 -1.58
C GLU A 101 -4.21 -21.74 -2.31
N THR A 102 -4.09 -21.74 -3.64
CA THR A 102 -4.71 -20.70 -4.50
C THR A 102 -5.81 -21.34 -5.33
N ILE A 103 -7.04 -20.93 -5.08
CA ILE A 103 -8.22 -21.34 -5.83
C ILE A 103 -8.55 -20.22 -6.83
N ALA A 104 -8.72 -20.56 -8.10
CA ALA A 104 -9.16 -19.62 -9.10
C ALA A 104 -10.69 -19.49 -9.05
N GLU A 105 -11.20 -18.34 -8.63
CA GLU A 105 -12.62 -18.03 -8.56
C GLU A 105 -13.01 -17.13 -9.74
N ALA A 106 -13.95 -17.61 -10.56
CA ALA A 106 -14.51 -16.80 -11.64
C ALA A 106 -15.46 -15.75 -11.06
N HIS A 107 -15.32 -14.49 -11.48
CA HIS A 107 -16.27 -13.43 -11.14
C HIS A 107 -16.96 -12.91 -12.39
N GLY A 108 -18.27 -12.66 -12.27
CA GLY A 108 -19.09 -12.08 -13.33
C GLY A 108 -19.05 -10.56 -13.36
N GLY A 109 -19.90 -9.97 -14.22
CA GLY A 109 -20.08 -8.53 -14.37
C GLY A 109 -19.39 -7.95 -15.61
N PRO A 110 -19.39 -6.61 -15.77
CA PRO A 110 -18.83 -5.92 -16.95
C PRO A 110 -17.34 -6.17 -17.17
N PHE A 111 -16.64 -6.58 -16.11
CA PHE A 111 -15.23 -6.97 -16.13
C PHE A 111 -15.11 -8.42 -15.67
N ALA A 112 -15.69 -9.35 -16.41
CA ALA A 112 -15.61 -10.77 -16.06
C ALA A 112 -14.17 -11.28 -16.14
N GLY A 113 -13.78 -12.13 -15.19
CA GLY A 113 -12.42 -12.65 -15.10
C GLY A 113 -12.26 -13.68 -13.99
N HIS A 114 -11.02 -14.06 -13.72
CA HIS A 114 -10.66 -14.95 -12.62
C HIS A 114 -9.83 -14.18 -11.60
N HIS A 115 -10.14 -14.37 -10.32
CA HIS A 115 -9.32 -13.87 -9.23
C HIS A 115 -8.89 -15.02 -8.33
N ALA A 116 -7.80 -14.81 -7.60
CA ALA A 116 -7.27 -15.80 -6.68
C ALA A 116 -7.97 -15.68 -5.31
N ARG A 117 -8.49 -16.80 -4.80
CA ARG A 117 -8.83 -17.00 -3.40
C ARG A 117 -7.70 -17.79 -2.73
N TYR A 118 -7.16 -17.25 -1.65
CA TYR A 118 -6.07 -17.87 -0.91
C TYR A 118 -6.62 -18.53 0.35
N VAL A 119 -6.34 -19.82 0.53
CA VAL A 119 -6.78 -20.58 1.71
C VAL A 119 -5.55 -21.10 2.43
N LEU A 120 -5.44 -20.78 3.72
CA LEU A 120 -4.37 -21.32 4.56
C LEU A 120 -4.70 -22.76 4.92
N ARG A 121 -3.82 -23.70 4.56
CA ARG A 121 -3.98 -25.13 4.85
C ARG A 121 -3.15 -25.56 6.05
N THR A 122 -1.99 -24.94 6.26
CA THR A 122 -1.19 -25.17 7.46
C THR A 122 -1.94 -24.72 8.70
N LEU A 123 -2.00 -25.61 9.70
CA LEU A 123 -2.54 -25.27 11.01
C LEU A 123 -1.51 -24.43 11.77
N LEU A 124 -1.88 -23.18 12.03
CA LEU A 124 -1.04 -22.22 12.73
C LEU A 124 -1.66 -21.82 14.07
N ARG A 125 -0.83 -21.75 15.10
CA ARG A 125 -1.19 -21.15 16.38
C ARG A 125 -0.45 -19.83 16.53
N VAL A 126 -1.21 -18.76 16.76
CA VAL A 126 -0.62 -17.44 17.04
C VAL A 126 0.03 -17.48 18.42
N LEU A 127 1.31 -17.14 18.47
CA LEU A 127 2.00 -16.88 19.71
C LEU A 127 1.71 -15.42 20.07
N GLU A 128 0.87 -15.21 21.09
CA GLU A 128 0.55 -13.85 21.52
C GLU A 128 1.84 -13.08 21.83
N LYS A 129 1.86 -11.82 21.38
CA LYS A 129 2.93 -10.91 21.72
C LYS A 129 2.76 -10.60 23.21
N GLU A 130 3.70 -11.05 24.04
CA GLU A 130 3.87 -10.53 25.39
C GLU A 130 3.94 -9.00 25.26
N ALA A 131 2.89 -8.33 25.71
CA ALA A 131 2.81 -6.88 25.67
C ALA A 131 3.81 -6.35 26.71
N ALA A 132 4.96 -5.88 26.23
CA ALA A 132 5.89 -5.07 27.02
C ALA A 132 5.39 -3.63 27.13
#